data_AF-A0A9N9IA95-F1
#
_entry.id   AF-A0A9N9IA95-F1
#
_cell.length_a   1.000
_cell.length_b   1.000
_cell.length_c   1.000
_cell.angle_alpha   90.00
_cell.angle_beta   90.00
_cell.angle_gamma   90.00
#
_symmetry.space_group_name_H-M   'P 1'
#
loop_
_entity.id
_entity.type
_entity.pdbx_description
1 polymer ?
#
loop_
_entity_poly.entity_id
_entity_poly.type
_entity_poly.pdbx_seq_one_letter_code
_entity_poly.pdbx_strand_id
1 'polypeptide(L)'
;MTVQQLKEKLVTHISIPADNMRLVYSGRVLKDEDMVDLYGVKEGHTIHVVRGAANRAAEQAANVTPTTTPTQRNVNGTATNSFGINHFGTSFEQDMRNMMNSPVIRALEEMGFVDQAANIRALLATGGDVNSAIEFLLAHR
;
A
#
# COMPACT_ATOMS: atom_id res chain seq x y z
N MET A 1 -12.22 -21.86 16.60
CA MET A 1 -10.85 -21.52 16.14
C MET A 1 -10.94 -20.28 15.29
N THR A 2 -10.16 -19.25 15.60
CA THR A 2 -10.06 -18.06 14.76
C THR A 2 -9.15 -18.32 13.56
N VAL A 3 -9.28 -17.49 12.54
CA VAL A 3 -8.42 -17.57 11.34
C VAL A 3 -6.97 -17.30 11.69
N GLN A 4 -6.69 -16.39 12.63
CA GLN A 4 -5.33 -16.17 13.16
C GLN A 4 -4.72 -17.46 13.73
N GLN A 5 -5.46 -18.17 14.60
CA GLN A 5 -4.99 -19.43 15.18
C GLN A 5 -4.76 -20.53 14.13
N LEU A 6 -5.58 -20.53 13.06
CA LEU A 6 -5.38 -21.43 11.93
C LEU A 6 -4.08 -21.09 11.17
N LYS A 7 -3.80 -19.80 10.93
CA LYS A 7 -2.54 -19.34 10.33
C LYS A 7 -1.35 -19.78 11.16
N GLU A 8 -1.37 -19.59 12.47
CA GLU A 8 -0.28 -19.98 13.37
C GLU A 8 0.05 -21.47 13.28
N LYS A 9 -0.97 -22.33 13.23
CA LYS A 9 -0.77 -23.77 12.98
C LYS A 9 -0.19 -24.06 11.60
N LEU A 10 -0.62 -23.31 10.58
CA LEU A 10 -0.10 -23.47 9.23
C LEU A 10 1.37 -23.06 9.13
N VAL A 11 1.84 -22.01 9.82
CA VAL A 11 3.25 -21.58 9.81
C VAL A 11 4.21 -22.73 10.14
N THR A 12 3.82 -23.66 11.01
CA THR A 12 4.65 -24.84 11.33
C THR A 12 4.78 -25.81 10.16
N HIS A 13 3.77 -25.90 9.31
CA HIS A 13 3.71 -26.83 8.19
C HIS A 13 4.10 -26.20 6.84
N ILE A 14 4.00 -24.88 6.72
CA ILE A 14 4.30 -24.12 5.50
C ILE A 14 5.28 -22.99 5.80
N SER A 15 6.26 -22.80 4.91
CA SER A 15 7.33 -21.80 5.08
C SER A 15 6.88 -20.35 4.79
N ILE A 16 5.63 -20.00 5.13
CA ILE A 16 5.05 -18.66 4.96
C ILE A 16 4.63 -18.16 6.35
N PRO A 17 5.14 -17.01 6.83
CA PRO A 17 4.76 -16.48 8.13
C PRO A 17 3.31 -15.99 8.13
N ALA A 18 2.62 -16.05 9.28
CA ALA A 18 1.20 -15.73 9.42
C ALA A 18 0.83 -14.34 8.90
N ASP A 19 1.71 -13.35 9.10
CA ASP A 19 1.51 -11.97 8.64
C ASP A 19 1.49 -11.85 7.10
N ASN A 20 2.24 -12.70 6.42
CA ASN A 20 2.28 -12.79 4.95
C ASN A 20 1.29 -13.84 4.41
N MET A 21 0.38 -14.35 5.23
CA MET A 21 -0.53 -15.43 4.83
C MET A 21 -1.92 -14.88 4.55
N ARG A 22 -2.44 -15.16 3.35
CA ARG A 22 -3.84 -14.87 2.98
C ARG A 22 -4.56 -16.18 2.73
N LEU A 23 -5.59 -16.45 3.52
CA LEU A 23 -6.45 -17.61 3.35
C LEU A 23 -7.62 -17.22 2.45
N VAL A 24 -7.87 -18.02 1.42
CA VAL A 24 -8.98 -17.84 0.49
C VAL A 24 -9.85 -19.09 0.50
N TYR A 25 -11.14 -18.90 0.79
CA TYR A 25 -12.13 -19.97 0.86
C TYR A 25 -13.42 -19.53 0.17
N SER A 26 -13.93 -20.34 -0.77
CA SER A 26 -15.13 -20.02 -1.56
C SER A 26 -15.07 -18.62 -2.22
N GLY A 27 -13.89 -18.19 -2.67
CA GLY A 27 -13.65 -16.88 -3.27
C GLY A 27 -13.57 -15.71 -2.29
N ARG A 28 -13.68 -15.95 -0.98
CA ARG A 28 -13.57 -14.93 0.07
C ARG A 28 -12.25 -15.04 0.81
N VAL A 29 -11.73 -13.90 1.22
CA VAL A 29 -10.52 -13.83 2.03
C VAL A 29 -10.95 -13.84 3.49
N LEU A 30 -10.41 -14.78 4.25
CA LEU A 30 -10.74 -14.91 5.67
C LEU A 30 -10.01 -13.84 6.47
N LYS A 31 -10.71 -13.23 7.42
CA LYS A 31 -10.15 -12.22 8.33
C LYS A 31 -9.67 -12.86 9.63
N ASP A 32 -8.59 -12.33 10.17
CA ASP A 32 -7.84 -12.95 11.29
C ASP A 32 -8.65 -13.02 12.59
N GLU A 33 -9.46 -11.99 12.84
CA GLU A 33 -10.34 -11.86 14.01
C GLU A 33 -11.58 -12.75 13.94
N ASP A 34 -11.98 -13.19 12.74
CA ASP A 34 -13.21 -13.97 12.56
C ASP A 34 -12.99 -15.45 12.89
N MET A 35 -14.10 -16.11 13.26
CA MET A 35 -14.13 -17.55 13.42
C MET A 35 -14.12 -18.23 12.05
N VAL A 36 -13.30 -19.28 11.91
CA VAL A 36 -13.22 -20.08 10.68
C VAL A 36 -14.58 -20.68 10.29
N ASP A 37 -15.38 -21.05 11.29
CA ASP A 37 -16.73 -21.62 11.12
C ASP A 37 -17.72 -20.64 10.49
N LEU A 38 -17.55 -19.32 10.71
CA LEU A 38 -18.38 -18.26 10.12
C LEU A 38 -18.37 -18.30 8.59
N TYR A 39 -17.25 -18.74 8.02
CA TYR A 39 -17.08 -18.86 6.57
C TYR A 39 -17.62 -20.18 6.01
N GLY A 40 -18.13 -21.08 6.86
CA GLY A 40 -18.61 -22.40 6.46
C GLY A 40 -17.49 -23.38 6.13
N VAL A 41 -16.31 -23.19 6.72
CA VAL A 41 -15.16 -24.10 6.58
C VAL A 41 -15.37 -25.31 7.47
N LYS A 42 -15.24 -26.51 6.89
CA LYS A 42 -15.37 -27.79 7.59
C LYS A 42 -14.19 -28.70 7.28
N GLU A 43 -14.06 -29.78 8.06
CA GLU A 43 -13.06 -30.81 7.79
C GLU A 43 -13.30 -31.46 6.41
N GLY A 44 -12.22 -31.73 5.67
CA GLY A 44 -12.28 -32.22 4.29
C GLY A 44 -12.45 -31.14 3.22
N HIS A 45 -12.69 -29.87 3.60
CA HIS A 45 -12.75 -28.76 2.65
C HIS A 45 -11.36 -28.20 2.36
N THR A 46 -11.19 -27.64 1.16
CA THR A 46 -9.90 -27.07 0.72
C THR A 46 -9.86 -25.56 0.95
N ILE A 47 -8.80 -25.07 1.56
CA ILE A 47 -8.51 -23.64 1.73
C ILE A 47 -7.26 -23.32 0.91
N HIS A 48 -7.32 -22.28 0.08
CA HIS A 48 -6.16 -21.82 -0.66
C HIS A 48 -5.34 -20.87 0.22
N VAL A 49 -4.06 -21.18 0.39
CA VAL A 49 -3.11 -20.32 1.08
C VAL A 49 -2.24 -19.62 0.04
N VAL A 50 -2.24 -18.29 0.04
CA VAL A 50 -1.40 -17.48 -0.85
C VAL A 50 -0.51 -16.54 -0.02
N ARG A 51 0.62 -16.14 -0.60
CA ARG A 51 1.50 -15.13 -0.01
C ARG A 51 0.83 -13.75 -0.17
N GLY A 52 0.29 -13.23 0.92
CA GLY A 52 -0.17 -11.85 1.02
C GLY A 52 1.03 -10.91 1.11
N ALA A 53 0.92 -9.72 0.54
CA ALA A 53 1.81 -8.63 0.93
C ALA A 53 1.46 -8.29 2.38
N ALA A 54 2.45 -8.38 3.29
CA ALA A 54 2.36 -7.88 4.66
C ALA A 54 1.56 -6.57 4.65
N ASN A 55 0.51 -6.53 5.46
CA ASN A 55 -0.41 -5.41 5.66
C ASN A 55 0.08 -4.03 5.11
N ARG A 56 -0.14 -3.74 3.81
CA ARG A 56 -0.15 -2.33 3.33
C ARG A 56 -1.35 -1.54 3.86
N ALA A 57 -2.16 -2.14 4.73
CA ALA A 57 -3.29 -1.51 5.40
C ALA A 57 -2.95 -0.97 6.81
N ALA A 58 -1.68 -1.04 7.25
CA ALA A 58 -1.22 -0.46 8.53
C ALA A 58 -0.08 0.57 8.39
N GLU A 59 0.42 0.87 7.18
CA GLU A 59 1.41 1.93 6.92
C GLU A 59 0.76 3.30 6.64
N GLN A 60 -0.20 3.71 7.46
CA GLN A 60 -0.65 5.10 7.53
C GLN A 60 -0.84 5.63 8.94
N ALA A 61 -0.25 4.97 9.95
CA ALA A 61 -0.22 5.49 11.31
C ALA A 61 1.07 5.07 12.04
N ALA A 62 2.19 5.73 11.72
CA ALA A 62 3.24 6.11 12.68
C ALA A 62 4.53 6.53 11.95
N ASN A 63 4.66 7.82 11.64
CA ASN A 63 5.95 8.47 11.79
C ASN A 63 5.73 9.90 12.30
N VAL A 64 5.65 10.06 13.63
CA VAL A 64 6.41 11.06 14.41
C VAL A 64 6.12 10.92 15.91
N THR A 65 7.17 10.72 16.70
CA THR A 65 7.23 10.89 18.17
C THR A 65 8.20 12.07 18.48
N PRO A 66 8.33 12.58 19.72
CA PRO A 66 7.76 13.86 20.18
C PRO A 66 8.81 14.94 20.55
N THR A 67 8.34 16.03 21.18
CA THR A 67 9.01 17.15 21.91
C THR A 67 9.43 18.35 21.03
N THR A 68 9.11 19.63 21.28
CA THR A 68 8.72 20.43 22.48
C THR A 68 7.82 21.64 22.11
N THR A 69 6.83 21.98 22.94
CA THR A 69 6.01 23.22 23.02
C THR A 69 6.88 24.48 23.34
N PRO A 70 6.44 25.78 23.20
CA PRO A 70 5.13 26.40 23.52
C PRO A 70 4.51 27.23 22.35
N THR A 71 3.20 27.50 22.23
CA THR A 71 2.41 28.39 23.10
C THR A 71 0.90 28.29 22.76
N GLN A 72 0.07 28.22 23.80
CA GLN A 72 -1.40 28.22 23.77
C GLN A 72 -1.98 29.59 23.38
N ARG A 73 -3.13 29.66 22.67
CA ARG A 73 -4.44 29.99 23.27
C ARG A 73 -5.62 29.85 22.27
N ASN A 74 -6.69 29.29 22.81
CA ASN A 74 -7.96 28.84 22.25
C ASN A 74 -8.98 29.99 22.03
N VAL A 75 -9.93 29.85 21.07
CA VAL A 75 -11.39 29.81 21.36
C VAL A 75 -12.22 29.36 20.14
N ASN A 76 -13.02 28.29 20.37
CA ASN A 76 -14.36 27.96 19.86
C ASN A 76 -14.63 28.04 18.35
N GLY A 77 -14.99 26.97 17.64
CA GLY A 77 -15.89 25.89 18.04
C GLY A 77 -17.23 26.08 17.35
N THR A 78 -17.53 25.22 16.37
CA THR A 78 -18.87 24.68 16.08
C THR A 78 -18.76 23.72 14.89
N ALA A 79 -19.00 22.45 15.17
CA ALA A 79 -19.33 21.47 14.16
C ALA A 79 -20.65 21.87 13.49
N THR A 80 -20.66 21.94 12.16
CA THR A 80 -21.90 21.84 11.38
C THR A 80 -21.56 21.34 9.99
N ASN A 81 -22.23 20.24 9.64
CA ASN A 81 -22.12 19.52 8.38
C ASN A 81 -22.27 20.44 7.18
N SER A 82 -21.41 20.30 6.18
CA SER A 82 -21.66 20.82 4.83
C SER A 82 -20.89 20.02 3.79
N PHE A 83 -21.59 19.02 3.24
CA PHE A 83 -21.70 18.66 1.83
C PHE A 83 -20.55 19.08 0.89
N GLY A 84 -19.96 18.06 0.26
CA GLY A 84 -18.94 18.19 -0.77
C GLY A 84 -19.34 19.11 -1.92
N ILE A 85 -18.40 19.98 -2.28
CA ILE A 85 -18.33 20.65 -3.58
C ILE A 85 -16.98 20.26 -4.20
N ASN A 86 -17.03 19.19 -5.00
CA ASN A 86 -16.19 18.83 -6.13
C ASN A 86 -14.87 19.63 -6.31
N HIS A 87 -13.75 19.02 -5.92
CA HIS A 87 -12.41 19.32 -6.42
C HIS A 87 -11.94 18.19 -7.35
N PHE A 88 -12.55 18.11 -8.55
CA PHE A 88 -12.31 17.09 -9.58
C PHE A 88 -11.30 17.56 -10.65
N GLY A 89 -10.12 18.06 -10.26
CA GLY A 89 -9.19 18.53 -11.31
C GLY A 89 -7.75 18.86 -10.95
N THR A 90 -7.29 18.73 -9.70
CA THR A 90 -5.93 19.19 -9.33
C THR A 90 -5.05 18.13 -8.67
N SER A 91 -5.57 16.93 -8.43
CA SER A 91 -4.87 15.86 -7.71
C SER A 91 -3.91 15.01 -8.57
N PHE A 92 -3.97 15.07 -9.89
CA PHE A 92 -3.03 14.36 -10.78
C PHE A 92 -1.74 15.17 -11.05
N GLU A 93 -1.87 16.49 -11.17
CA GLU A 93 -0.72 17.38 -11.41
C GLU A 93 0.17 17.51 -10.17
N GLN A 94 -0.45 17.46 -8.98
CA GLN A 94 0.24 17.43 -7.69
C GLN A 94 1.10 16.16 -7.57
N ASP A 95 0.58 15.00 -7.99
CA ASP A 95 1.29 13.72 -7.96
C ASP A 95 2.45 13.69 -8.96
N MET A 96 2.25 14.23 -10.17
CA MET A 96 3.30 14.32 -11.19
C MET A 96 4.40 15.32 -10.82
N ARG A 97 4.07 16.44 -10.16
CA ARG A 97 5.06 17.37 -9.57
C ARG A 97 5.82 16.74 -8.40
N ASN A 98 5.14 15.92 -7.59
CA ASN A 98 5.78 15.18 -6.51
C ASN A 98 6.73 14.10 -7.07
N MET A 99 6.40 13.49 -8.21
CA MET A 99 7.29 12.60 -8.96
C MET A 99 8.46 13.34 -9.63
N MET A 100 8.25 14.54 -10.18
CA MET A 100 9.33 15.36 -10.75
C MET A 100 10.40 15.76 -9.73
N ASN A 101 10.05 15.89 -8.45
CA ASN A 101 11.00 16.20 -7.38
C ASN A 101 11.53 14.94 -6.67
N SER A 102 11.28 13.75 -7.24
CA SER A 102 11.67 12.51 -6.59
C SER A 102 13.17 12.22 -6.78
N PRO A 103 13.87 11.71 -5.74
CA PRO A 103 15.27 11.30 -5.85
C PRO A 103 15.52 10.25 -6.95
N VAL A 104 14.49 9.52 -7.37
CA VAL A 104 14.56 8.57 -8.50
C VAL A 104 14.83 9.23 -9.84
N ILE A 105 14.21 10.38 -10.12
CA ILE A 105 14.40 11.09 -11.39
C ILE A 105 15.84 11.59 -11.47
N ARG A 106 16.41 12.08 -10.36
CA ARG A 106 17.81 12.49 -10.29
C ARG A 106 18.76 11.33 -10.55
N ALA A 107 18.47 10.13 -10.05
CA ALA A 107 19.27 8.93 -10.34
C ALA A 107 19.22 8.52 -11.82
N LEU A 108 18.07 8.70 -12.49
CA LEU A 108 17.94 8.48 -13.94
C LEU A 108 18.72 9.53 -14.74
N GLU A 109 18.67 10.80 -14.31
CA GLU A 109 19.46 11.89 -14.90
C GLU A 109 20.98 11.65 -14.74
N GLU A 110 21.43 11.18 -13.57
CA GLU A 110 22.83 10.80 -13.33
C GLU A 110 23.27 9.62 -14.21
N MET A 111 22.35 8.72 -14.57
CA MET A 111 22.60 7.65 -15.55
C MET A 111 22.55 8.14 -17.02
N GLY A 112 22.25 9.40 -17.26
CA GLY A 112 22.22 10.02 -18.60
C GLY A 112 20.84 10.13 -19.23
N PHE A 113 19.77 9.73 -18.53
CA PHE A 113 18.39 9.94 -18.96
C PHE A 113 17.92 11.32 -18.51
N VAL A 114 18.33 12.36 -19.24
CA VAL A 114 17.99 13.76 -18.94
C VAL A 114 16.54 14.13 -19.30
N ASP A 115 15.84 13.27 -20.04
CA ASP A 115 14.46 13.52 -20.44
C ASP A 115 13.51 13.15 -19.29
N GLN A 116 13.20 14.16 -18.48
CA GLN A 116 12.31 14.00 -17.33
C GLN A 116 10.92 13.52 -17.73
N ALA A 117 10.40 13.91 -18.90
CA ALA A 117 9.07 13.49 -19.36
C ALA A 117 9.04 12.00 -19.71
N ALA A 118 10.06 11.49 -20.39
CA ALA A 118 10.24 10.06 -20.65
C ALA A 118 10.41 9.29 -19.34
N ASN A 119 11.21 9.80 -18.40
CA ASN A 119 11.42 9.19 -17.09
C ASN A 119 10.13 9.07 -16.29
N ILE A 120 9.32 10.13 -16.27
CA ILE A 120 8.00 10.14 -15.61
C ILE A 120 7.07 9.13 -16.29
N ARG A 121 7.03 9.09 -17.62
CA ARG A 121 6.18 8.14 -18.37
C ARG A 121 6.59 6.69 -18.12
N ALA A 122 7.89 6.41 -18.06
CA ALA A 122 8.42 5.10 -17.75
C ALA A 122 8.07 4.69 -16.31
N LEU A 123 8.26 5.58 -15.33
CA LEU A 123 7.88 5.34 -13.94
C LEU A 123 6.37 5.18 -13.75
N LEU A 124 5.55 5.95 -14.48
CA LEU A 124 4.10 5.77 -14.46
C LEU A 124 3.70 4.41 -15.05
N ALA A 125 4.34 3.98 -16.14
CA ALA A 125 4.09 2.68 -16.76
C ALA A 125 4.50 1.50 -15.86
N THR A 126 5.53 1.70 -15.04
CA THR A 126 6.09 0.65 -14.17
C THR A 126 5.57 0.72 -12.73
N GLY A 127 4.73 1.70 -12.41
CA GLY A 127 4.18 1.89 -11.07
C GLY A 127 5.21 2.42 -10.05
N GLY A 128 6.22 3.16 -10.51
CA GLY A 128 7.25 3.78 -9.69
C GLY A 128 8.53 2.93 -9.53
N ASP A 129 8.65 1.81 -10.23
CA ASP A 129 9.85 0.98 -10.21
C ASP A 129 10.92 1.51 -11.18
N VAL A 130 12.09 1.82 -10.63
CA VAL A 130 13.21 2.44 -11.36
C VAL A 130 13.82 1.46 -12.35
N ASN A 131 14.02 0.19 -11.96
CA ASN A 131 14.68 -0.81 -12.79
C ASN A 131 13.87 -1.11 -14.05
N SER A 132 12.56 -1.29 -13.88
CA SER A 132 11.62 -1.47 -14.98
C SER A 132 11.52 -0.20 -15.84
N ALA A 133 11.63 0.98 -15.23
CA ALA A 133 11.57 2.25 -15.96
C ALA A 133 12.80 2.45 -16.85
N ILE A 134 13.98 2.04 -16.37
CA ILE A 134 15.22 2.04 -17.17
C ILE A 134 15.06 1.12 -18.39
N GLU A 135 14.51 -0.08 -18.19
CA GLU A 135 14.27 -1.03 -19.29
C GLU A 135 13.27 -0.47 -20.32
N PHE A 136 12.23 0.24 -19.86
CA PHE A 136 11.25 0.89 -20.71
C PHE A 136 11.85 2.07 -21.52
N LEU A 137 12.74 2.85 -20.91
CA LEU A 137 13.46 3.96 -21.54
C LEU A 137 14.47 3.47 -22.57
N LEU A 138 15.17 2.37 -22.29
CA LEU A 138 16.09 1.74 -23.23
C LEU A 138 15.36 1.15 -24.44
N ALA A 139 14.14 0.63 -24.24
CA ALA A 139 13.32 0.10 -25.31
C ALA A 139 12.77 1.17 -26.27
N HIS A 140 12.70 2.44 -25.84
CA HIS A 140 12.15 3.56 -26.59
C HIS A 140 13.18 4.67 -26.88
N ARG A 141 14.48 4.34 -26.81
CA ARG A 141 15.58 5.25 -27.08
C ARG A 141 15.85 5.43 -28.57
#